data_AF-A0A142BDN3-F1
#
_entry.id   AF-A0A142BDN3-F1
#
_cell.length_a   1.000
_cell.length_b   1.000
_cell.length_c   1.000
_cell.angle_alpha   90.00
_cell.angle_beta   90.00
_cell.angle_gamma   90.00
#
_symmetry.space_group_name_H-M   'P 1'
#
loop_
_entity.id
_entity.type
_entity.pdbx_description
1 polymer ?
#
loop_
_entity_poly.entity_id
_entity_poly.type
_entity_poly.pdbx_seq_one_letter_code
_entity_poly.pdbx_strand_id
1 'polypeptide(L)' 'MATYPSLVKKRMRTFYRSLNERDRRHYAAIEALKLGHGGIGYISQVLGCDQKTISREITELESDIEPSDPLRKKEEAVNA' A
#
# COMPACT_ATOMS: atom_id res chain seq x y z
N MET A 1 1.37 -12.86 15.68
CA MET A 1 1.56 -12.21 14.37
C MET A 1 2.84 -12.77 13.74
N ALA A 2 2.79 -13.26 12.50
CA ALA A 2 3.98 -13.61 11.76
C ALA A 2 4.66 -12.33 11.25
N THR A 3 6.00 -12.24 11.35
CA THR A 3 6.74 -11.08 10.86
C THR A 3 7.51 -11.42 9.59
N TYR A 4 7.85 -10.40 8.81
CA TYR A 4 8.62 -10.59 7.59
C TYR A 4 10.10 -10.90 7.88
N PRO A 5 10.72 -11.85 7.14
CA PRO A 5 12.16 -12.07 7.19
C PRO A 5 12.96 -10.79 6.91
N SER A 6 14.20 -10.72 7.39
CA SER A 6 15.08 -9.55 7.25
C SER A 6 15.28 -9.13 5.78
N LEU A 7 15.43 -10.11 4.88
CA LEU A 7 15.55 -9.88 3.44
C LEU A 7 14.31 -9.19 2.87
N VAL A 8 13.12 -9.65 3.25
CA VAL A 8 11.84 -9.09 2.81
C VAL A 8 11.71 -7.66 3.32
N LYS A 9 11.95 -7.41 4.62
CA LYS A 9 11.95 -6.03 5.18
C LYS A 9 12.90 -5.09 4.43
N LYS A 10 14.08 -5.57 4.01
CA LYS A 10 15.02 -4.77 3.20
C LYS A 10 14.43 -4.44 1.83
N ARG A 11 13.86 -5.42 1.13
CA ARG A 11 13.20 -5.21 -0.17
C ARG A 11 12.00 -4.28 -0.07
N MET A 12 11.16 -4.44 0.96
CA MET A 12 10.02 -3.56 1.22
C MET A 12 10.46 -2.11 1.37
N ARG A 13 11.52 -1.84 2.15
CA ARG A 13 12.05 -0.47 2.32
C ARG A 13 12.58 0.13 1.02
N THR A 14 13.30 -0.66 0.22
CA THR A 14 13.81 -0.19 -1.08
C THR A 14 12.66 0.12 -2.03
N PHE A 15 11.68 -0.77 -2.13
CA PHE A 15 10.50 -0.56 -2.98
C PHE A 15 9.70 0.67 -2.52
N TYR A 16 9.38 0.76 -1.23
CA TYR A 16 8.67 1.88 -0.64
C TYR A 16 9.32 3.24 -0.94
N ARG A 17 10.65 3.32 -0.95
CA ARG A 17 11.39 4.54 -1.28
C ARG A 17 11.32 4.92 -2.77
N SER A 18 11.04 3.97 -3.66
CA SER A 18 10.86 4.23 -5.10
C SER A 18 9.45 4.68 -5.47
N LEU A 19 8.49 4.54 -4.56
CA LEU A 19 7.09 4.91 -4.77
C LEU A 19 6.87 6.41 -4.57
N ASN A 20 5.87 6.95 -5.27
CA ASN A 20 5.34 8.28 -4.96
C ASN A 20 4.52 8.26 -3.65
N GLU A 21 4.13 9.42 -3.14
CA GLU A 21 3.42 9.51 -1.87
C GLU A 21 2.10 8.72 -1.84
N ARG A 22 1.31 8.77 -2.91
CA ARG A 22 0.03 8.06 -2.99
C ARG A 22 0.25 6.54 -2.89
N ASP A 23 1.17 6.03 -3.69
CA ASP A 23 1.46 4.60 -3.75
C ASP A 23 2.13 4.11 -2.46
N ARG A 24 2.92 4.95 -1.81
CA ARG A 24 3.48 4.66 -0.48
C ARG A 24 2.37 4.41 0.54
N ARG A 25 1.36 5.28 0.62
CA ARG A 25 0.25 5.13 1.57
C ARG A 25 -0.52 3.84 1.29
N HIS A 26 -0.93 3.62 0.04
CA HIS A 26 -1.62 2.40 -0.40
C HIS A 26 -0.84 1.14 -0.05
N TYR A 27 0.45 1.10 -0.39
CA TYR A 27 1.30 -0.05 -0.12
C TYR A 27 1.41 -0.35 1.39
N ALA A 28 1.62 0.67 2.22
CA ALA A 28 1.72 0.48 3.67
C ALA A 28 0.39 -0.05 4.27
N ALA A 29 -0.75 0.43 3.78
CA ALA A 29 -2.07 -0.04 4.19
C ALA A 29 -2.29 -1.51 3.85
N ILE A 30 -2.03 -1.89 2.60
CA ILE A 30 -2.16 -3.27 2.10
C ILE A 30 -1.26 -4.22 2.91
N GLU A 31 0.00 -3.84 3.14
CA GLU A 31 0.92 -4.66 3.93
C GLU A 31 0.50 -4.79 5.39
N ALA A 32 -0.10 -3.75 5.98
CA ALA A 32 -0.61 -3.79 7.34
C ALA A 32 -1.83 -4.72 7.45
N LEU A 33 -2.75 -4.66 6.49
CA LEU A 33 -3.93 -5.53 6.43
C LEU A 33 -3.57 -7.01 6.34
N LYS A 34 -2.54 -7.35 5.55
CA LYS A 34 -2.04 -8.74 5.44
C LYS A 34 -1.62 -9.35 6.78
N LEU A 35 -1.20 -8.53 7.74
CA LEU A 35 -0.67 -8.96 9.03
C LEU A 35 -1.72 -8.95 10.15
N GLY A 36 -2.87 -8.31 9.93
CA GLY A 36 -3.97 -8.22 10.89
C GLY A 36 -3.60 -7.38 12.13
N HIS A 37 -4.02 -7.86 13.31
CA HIS A 37 -3.83 -7.12 14.58
C HIS A 37 -2.35 -6.86 14.88
N GLY A 38 -1.97 -5.59 15.01
CA GLY A 38 -0.59 -5.13 15.20
C GLY A 38 0.18 -4.85 13.90
N GLY A 39 -0.41 -5.15 12.73
CA GLY A 39 0.19 -4.91 11.42
C GLY A 39 0.54 -3.44 11.16
N ILE A 40 -0.35 -2.51 11.54
CA ILE A 40 -0.14 -1.07 11.40
C ILE A 40 1.15 -0.62 12.11
N GLY A 41 1.30 -0.96 13.38
CA GLY A 41 2.48 -0.58 14.16
C GLY A 41 3.76 -1.22 13.62
N TYR A 42 3.69 -2.49 13.23
CA TYR A 42 4.83 -3.18 12.64
C TYR A 42 5.26 -2.60 11.29
N ILE A 43 4.32 -2.34 10.38
CA ILE A 43 4.62 -1.76 9.06
C ILE A 43 5.11 -0.33 9.19
N SER A 44 4.55 0.45 10.11
CA SER A 44 5.06 1.78 10.45
C SER A 44 6.53 1.73 10.85
N GLN A 45 6.94 0.77 11.69
CA GLN A 45 8.34 0.58 12.07
C GLN A 45 9.22 0.11 10.89
N VAL A 46 8.73 -0.79 10.04
CA VAL A 46 9.49 -1.31 8.90
C VAL A 46 9.72 -0.24 7.84
N LEU A 47 8.70 0.55 7.52
CA LEU A 47 8.73 1.54 6.43
C LEU A 47 9.12 2.95 6.89
N GLY A 48 9.01 3.24 8.20
CA GLY A 48 9.33 4.55 8.78
C GLY A 48 8.26 5.60 8.50
N CYS A 49 6.99 5.21 8.42
CA CYS A 49 5.84 6.10 8.20
C CYS A 49 4.93 6.17 9.44
N ASP A 50 4.12 7.22 9.56
CA ASP A 50 3.17 7.37 10.67
C ASP A 50 2.07 6.31 10.61
N GLN A 51 1.71 5.72 11.75
CA GLN A 51 0.58 4.80 11.89
C GLN A 51 -0.73 5.44 11.44
N LYS A 52 -0.93 6.73 11.70
CA LYS A 52 -2.11 7.50 11.28
C LYS A 52 -2.28 7.49 9.77
N THR A 53 -1.18 7.58 9.03
CA THR A 53 -1.20 7.52 7.57
C THR A 53 -1.70 6.16 7.09
N ILE A 54 -1.23 5.07 7.71
CA ILE A 54 -1.67 3.71 7.38
C ILE A 54 -3.14 3.52 7.76
N SER A 55 -3.55 3.92 8.96
CA SER A 55 -4.93 3.81 9.42
C SER A 55 -5.89 4.56 8.52
N ARG A 56 -5.56 5.80 8.12
CA ARG A 56 -6.42 6.60 7.25
C ARG A 56 -6.58 5.94 5.89
N GLU A 57 -5.50 5.45 5.32
CA GLU A 57 -5.53 4.76 4.03
C GLU A 57 -6.35 3.46 4.09
N ILE A 58 -6.27 2.70 5.19
CA ILE A 58 -7.12 1.51 5.37
C ILE A 58 -8.60 1.91 5.37
N THR A 59 -8.97 2.97 6.09
CA THR A 59 -10.35 3.48 6.09
C THR A 59 -10.78 3.97 4.71
N GLU A 60 -9.89 4.66 3.97
CA GLU A 60 -10.14 5.08 2.58
C GLU A 60 -10.40 3.85 1.68
N LEU A 61 -9.53 2.82 1.75
CA LEU A 61 -9.68 1.57 0.97
C LEU A 61 -10.94 0.77 1.32
N GLU A 62 -11.35 0.75 2.58
CA GLU A 62 -12.59 0.11 3.03
C GLU A 62 -13.83 0.90 2.58
N SER A 63 -13.70 2.20 2.34
CA SER A 63 -14.77 3.05 1.80
C SER A 63 -14.84 3.03 0.27
N ASP A 64 -13.71 2.80 -0.41
CA ASP A 64 -13.55 2.78 -1.87
C ASP A 64 -13.89 1.40 -2.49
N ILE A 65 -14.86 0.66 -1.93
CA ILE A 65 -15.28 -0.67 -2.45
C ILE A 65 -15.89 -0.60 -3.88
N GLU A 66 -16.03 0.58 -4.48
CA GLU A 66 -16.33 0.71 -5.92
C GLU A 66 -15.03 0.90 -6.73
N PRO A 67 -14.64 -0.06 -7.59
CA PRO A 67 -13.44 0.06 -8.40
C PRO A 67 -13.66 1.12 -9.49
N SER A 68 -13.24 2.36 -9.22
CA SER A 68 -13.00 3.32 -10.31
C SER A 68 -11.65 3.00 -10.95
N ASP A 69 -11.66 2.02 -11.84
CA ASP A 69 -10.49 1.64 -12.64
C ASP A 69 -10.14 2.77 -13.63
N PRO A 70 -9.07 3.57 -13.44
CA PRO A 70 -8.72 4.66 -14.35
C PRO A 70 -8.00 4.16 -15.61
N LEU A 71 -7.68 2.86 -15.69
CA LEU A 71 -6.82 2.30 -16.75
C LEU A 71 -7.56 2.05 -18.07
N ARG A 72 -8.86 2.37 -18.19
CA ARG A 72 -9.64 2.18 -19.43
C ARG A 72 -9.73 3.40 -20.36
N LYS A 73 -8.66 4.20 -20.49
CA LYS A 73 -8.53 5.20 -21.56
C LYS A 73 -7.16 5.13 -22.22
N LYS A 74 -6.87 4.04 -22.94
CA LYS A 74 -5.85 4.06 -24.00
C LYS A 74 -5.91 2.89 -24.99
N GLU A 75 -7.09 2.40 -25.37
CA GLU A 75 -7.22 1.43 -26.48
C GLU A 75 -8.50 1.65 -27.31
N GLU A 76 -8.79 2.88 -27.76
CA GLU A 76 -9.74 3.12 -28.86
C GLU A 76 -9.21 4.25 -29.75
N ALA A 77 -8.11 3.97 -30.44
CA ALA A 77 -7.62 4.78 -31.57
C ALA A 77 -6.79 3.94 -32.54
N VAL A 78 -7.20 2.71 -32.83
CA VAL A 78 -6.72 1.94 -33.99
C VAL A 78 -7.90 1.16 -34.53
N ASN A 79 -8.72 1.85 -35.32
CA ASN A 79 -9.48 1.33 -36.47
C ASN A 79 -10.29 2.51 -37.02
N ALA A 80 -9.57 3.36 -37.75
CA ALA A 80 -10.14 4.27 -38.74
C ALA A 80 -10.19 3.57 -40.10
#